data_AF-A0A9E4G1H8-F1
#
_entry.id   AF-A0A9E4G1H8-F1
#
_cell.length_a   1.000
_cell.length_b   1.000
_cell.length_c   1.000
_cell.angle_alpha   90.00
_cell.angle_beta   90.00
_cell.angle_gamma   90.00
#
_symmetry.space_group_name_H-M   'P 1'
#
loop_
_entity.id
_entity.type
_entity.pdbx_description
1 polymer ?
#
loop_
_entity_poly.entity_id
_entity_poly.type
_entity_poly.pdbx_seq_one_letter_code
_entity_poly.pdbx_strand_id
1 'polypeptide(L)'
;QDEYLAAFSDGIGLIPATANAAMMSKGYNEGGPLEVYFGLSEAQALVRPVTPGYATMALIFEKALADIANGADVQDTLDAAVDEIELDIEDNGGYGFEM
;
A
#
# COMPACT_ATOMS: atom_id res chain seq x y z
N GLN A 1 -3.14 16.74 20.28
CA GLN A 1 -3.04 15.50 19.48
C GLN A 1 -2.75 15.80 18.02
N ASP A 2 -3.63 16.55 17.31
CA ASP A 2 -3.39 16.94 15.91
C ASP A 2 -2.08 17.72 15.71
N GLU A 3 -1.69 18.58 16.65
CA GLU A 3 -0.40 19.29 16.62
C GLU A 3 0.80 18.34 16.52
N TYR A 4 0.73 17.16 17.13
CA TYR A 4 1.79 16.16 17.05
C TYR A 4 1.76 15.45 15.70
N LEU A 5 0.57 15.15 15.17
CA LEU A 5 0.42 14.59 13.81
C LEU A 5 0.94 15.56 12.75
N ALA A 6 0.67 16.85 12.91
CA ALA A 6 1.21 17.91 12.06
C ALA A 6 2.74 17.99 12.21
N ALA A 7 3.27 17.96 13.43
CA ALA A 7 4.72 17.96 13.67
C ALA A 7 5.42 16.72 13.08
N PHE A 8 4.80 15.54 13.15
CA PHE A 8 5.29 14.33 12.48
C PHE A 8 5.33 14.55 10.98
N SER A 9 4.21 14.95 10.38
CA SER A 9 4.14 15.24 8.94
C SER A 9 5.19 16.25 8.48
N ASP A 10 5.37 17.34 9.22
CA ASP A 10 6.40 18.34 8.94
C ASP A 10 7.83 17.78 9.03
N GLY A 11 8.05 16.80 9.90
CA GLY A 11 9.36 16.17 10.12
C GLY A 11 9.72 15.09 9.11
N ILE A 12 8.75 14.30 8.63
CA ILE A 12 8.99 13.12 7.77
C ILE A 12 8.29 13.17 6.41
N GLY A 13 7.49 14.19 6.15
CA GLY A 13 6.83 14.43 4.87
C GLY A 13 5.65 13.50 4.55
N LEU A 14 5.13 12.76 5.54
CA LEU A 14 3.97 11.88 5.33
C LEU A 14 2.65 12.66 5.43
N ILE A 15 1.62 12.20 4.70
CA ILE A 15 0.26 12.75 4.77
C ILE A 15 -0.27 12.62 6.22
N PRO A 16 -0.75 13.70 6.85
CA PRO A 16 -1.36 13.63 8.18
C PRO A 16 -2.62 12.77 8.19
N ALA A 17 -2.82 12.02 9.27
CA ALA A 17 -3.97 11.12 9.41
C ALA A 17 -5.32 11.83 9.66
N THR A 18 -5.32 13.16 9.87
CA THR A 18 -6.54 13.96 10.09
C THR A 18 -6.49 15.23 9.23
N ALA A 19 -7.66 15.68 8.79
CA ALA A 19 -7.80 16.94 8.05
C ALA A 19 -7.34 18.16 8.88
N ASN A 20 -7.56 18.14 10.19
CA ASN A 20 -7.08 19.19 11.08
C ASN A 20 -5.56 19.26 11.13
N ALA A 21 -4.88 18.12 11.25
CA ALA A 21 -3.42 18.08 11.22
C ALA A 21 -2.86 18.50 9.85
N ALA A 22 -3.57 18.19 8.76
CA ALA A 22 -3.26 18.68 7.42
C ALA A 22 -3.25 20.21 7.34
N MET A 23 -4.34 20.84 7.79
CA MET A 23 -4.45 22.31 7.85
C MET A 23 -3.34 22.97 8.70
N MET A 24 -2.85 22.28 9.74
CA MET A 24 -1.79 22.77 10.63
C MET A 24 -0.38 22.57 10.07
N SER A 25 -0.19 21.61 9.16
CA SER A 25 1.12 21.26 8.60
C SER A 25 1.63 22.29 7.60
N LYS A 26 2.94 22.32 7.36
CA LYS A 26 3.57 23.23 6.39
C LYS A 26 3.37 22.81 4.94
N GLY A 27 3.18 21.51 4.69
CA GLY A 27 3.14 20.93 3.35
C GLY A 27 1.73 20.65 2.83
N TYR A 28 0.82 20.24 3.72
CA TYR A 28 -0.51 19.73 3.39
C TYR A 28 -1.65 20.69 3.71
N ASN A 29 -1.33 21.90 4.17
CA ASN A 29 -2.32 22.97 4.31
C ASN A 29 -2.83 23.44 2.93
N GLU A 30 -3.91 24.23 2.93
CA GLU A 30 -4.51 24.77 1.71
C GLU A 30 -3.48 25.57 0.89
N GLY A 31 -3.38 25.25 -0.40
CA GLY A 31 -2.38 25.81 -1.33
C GLY A 31 -0.95 25.30 -1.11
N GLY A 32 -0.75 24.39 -0.16
CA GLY A 32 0.54 23.79 0.17
C GLY A 32 1.07 22.88 -0.94
N PRO A 33 2.39 22.72 -1.07
CA PRO A 33 3.00 21.95 -2.17
C PRO A 33 2.63 20.47 -2.17
N LEU A 34 2.15 19.92 -1.04
CA LEU A 34 1.77 18.51 -0.91
C LEU A 34 0.25 18.30 -0.82
N GLU A 35 -0.57 19.36 -0.83
CA GLU A 35 -2.03 19.28 -0.75
C GLU A 35 -2.62 18.36 -1.83
N VAL A 36 -2.04 18.38 -3.04
CA VAL A 36 -2.47 17.57 -4.19
C VAL A 36 -2.56 16.08 -3.89
N TYR A 37 -1.77 15.57 -2.94
CA TYR A 37 -1.77 14.15 -2.58
C TYR A 37 -3.07 13.71 -1.89
N PHE A 38 -3.87 14.62 -1.31
CA PHE A 38 -5.21 14.24 -0.82
C PHE A 38 -6.14 13.87 -1.96
N GLY A 39 -6.22 14.71 -2.99
CA GLY A 39 -7.04 14.42 -4.17
C GLY A 39 -6.57 13.17 -4.91
N LEU A 40 -5.25 12.97 -5.03
CA LEU A 40 -4.70 11.73 -5.59
C LEU A 40 -5.05 10.51 -4.74
N SER A 41 -4.94 10.61 -3.42
CA SER A 41 -5.28 9.51 -2.51
C SER A 41 -6.77 9.18 -2.57
N GLU A 42 -7.65 10.17 -2.57
CA GLU A 42 -9.10 9.97 -2.70
C GLU A 42 -9.46 9.32 -4.04
N ALA A 43 -8.79 9.70 -5.12
CA ALA A 43 -9.08 9.18 -6.46
C ALA A 43 -8.47 7.81 -6.75
N GLN A 44 -7.35 7.44 -6.11
CA GLN A 44 -6.53 6.30 -6.55
C GLN A 44 -6.15 5.32 -5.44
N ALA A 45 -6.24 5.70 -4.16
CA ALA A 45 -5.79 4.82 -3.09
C ALA A 45 -6.81 3.73 -2.78
N LEU A 46 -6.31 2.51 -2.59
CA LEU A 46 -7.05 1.40 -2.02
C LEU A 46 -6.40 0.99 -0.70
N VAL A 47 -7.24 0.75 0.32
CA VAL A 47 -6.76 0.23 1.61
C VAL A 47 -6.17 -1.15 1.39
N ARG A 48 -4.99 -1.41 1.97
CA ARG A 48 -4.35 -2.72 1.90
C ARG A 48 -5.26 -3.80 2.51
N PRO A 49 -5.32 -5.01 1.94
CA PRO A 49 -6.07 -6.12 2.51
C PRO A 49 -5.73 -6.37 3.98
N VAL A 50 -6.75 -6.52 4.82
CA VAL A 50 -6.60 -6.74 6.26
C VAL A 50 -6.58 -8.26 6.54
N THR A 51 -5.63 -8.96 5.94
CA THR A 51 -5.43 -10.40 6.07
C THR A 51 -3.99 -10.72 6.47
N PRO A 52 -3.74 -11.73 7.33
CA PRO A 52 -2.39 -12.19 7.64
C PRO A 52 -1.58 -12.58 6.38
N GLY A 53 -2.25 -13.10 5.36
CA GLY A 53 -1.59 -13.51 4.11
C GLY A 53 -1.04 -12.36 3.25
N TYR A 54 -1.39 -11.11 3.54
CA TYR A 54 -0.97 -9.96 2.72
C TYR A 54 0.55 -9.84 2.60
N ALA A 55 1.29 -10.13 3.67
CA ALA A 55 2.75 -10.04 3.66
C ALA A 55 3.37 -11.06 2.67
N THR A 56 2.85 -12.28 2.64
CA THR A 56 3.29 -13.33 1.71
C THR A 56 2.93 -12.97 0.27
N MET A 57 1.66 -12.61 0.02
CA MET A 57 1.19 -12.20 -1.31
C MET A 57 1.99 -11.03 -1.89
N ALA A 58 2.30 -10.02 -1.07
CA ALA A 58 3.08 -8.88 -1.50
C ALA A 58 4.51 -9.26 -1.92
N LEU A 59 5.17 -10.17 -1.19
CA LEU A 59 6.50 -10.64 -1.53
C LEU A 59 6.53 -11.50 -2.80
N ILE A 60 5.52 -12.36 -3.00
CA ILE A 60 5.39 -13.16 -4.23
C ILE A 60 5.20 -12.23 -5.44
N PHE A 61 4.32 -11.23 -5.31
CA PHE A 61 4.13 -10.23 -6.36
C PHE A 61 5.38 -9.39 -6.63
N GLU A 62 6.10 -8.97 -5.58
CA GLU A 62 7.37 -8.24 -5.72
C GLU A 62 8.42 -9.05 -6.48
N LYS A 63 8.56 -10.34 -6.15
CA LYS A 63 9.44 -11.26 -6.87
C LYS A 63 9.04 -11.39 -8.34
N ALA A 64 7.75 -11.59 -8.62
CA ALA A 64 7.24 -11.71 -9.99
C ALA A 64 7.58 -10.48 -10.83
N LEU A 65 7.39 -9.27 -10.28
CA LEU A 65 7.77 -8.02 -10.97
C LEU A 65 9.28 -7.91 -11.18
N ALA A 66 10.10 -8.34 -10.21
CA ALA A 66 11.54 -8.35 -10.35
C ALA A 66 12.01 -9.33 -11.44
N ASP A 67 11.43 -10.54 -11.50
CA ASP A 67 11.73 -11.54 -12.51
C ASP A 67 11.34 -11.05 -13.92
N ILE A 68 10.17 -10.43 -14.06
CA ILE A 68 9.74 -9.77 -15.30
C ILE A 68 10.72 -8.66 -15.71
N ALA A 69 11.11 -7.80 -14.77
CA ALA A 69 12.07 -6.73 -15.03
C ALA A 69 13.45 -7.27 -15.47
N ASN A 70 13.80 -8.48 -15.04
CA ASN A 70 15.02 -9.19 -15.43
C ASN A 70 14.88 -10.01 -16.74
N GLY A 71 13.71 -9.98 -17.38
CA GLY A 71 13.48 -10.56 -18.70
C GLY A 71 12.82 -11.95 -18.70
N ALA A 72 12.20 -12.37 -17.59
CA ALA A 72 11.34 -13.54 -17.58
C ALA A 72 10.09 -13.32 -18.47
N ASP A 73 9.47 -14.42 -18.92
CA ASP A 73 8.20 -14.33 -19.64
C ASP A 73 7.11 -13.79 -18.72
N VAL A 74 6.35 -12.80 -19.19
CA VAL A 74 5.37 -12.09 -18.36
C VAL A 74 4.22 -13.00 -17.94
N GLN A 75 3.73 -13.83 -18.87
CA GLN A 75 2.53 -14.61 -18.64
C GLN A 75 2.86 -15.77 -17.69
N ASP A 76 3.92 -16.52 -18.00
CA ASP A 76 4.38 -17.64 -17.16
C ASP A 76 4.75 -17.17 -15.75
N THR A 77 5.36 -16.00 -15.60
CA THR A 77 5.76 -15.47 -14.28
C THR A 77 4.55 -15.06 -13.44
N LEU A 78 3.54 -14.45 -14.06
CA LEU A 78 2.32 -14.06 -13.35
C LEU A 78 1.48 -15.30 -12.99
N ASP A 79 1.38 -16.29 -13.88
CA ASP A 79 0.67 -17.54 -13.61
C ASP A 79 1.34 -18.29 -12.43
N ALA A 80 2.68 -18.39 -12.43
CA ALA A 80 3.41 -19.00 -11.32
C ALA A 80 3.21 -18.25 -9.99
N ALA A 81 3.10 -16.91 -10.03
CA ALA A 81 2.82 -16.11 -8.85
C ALA A 81 1.41 -16.33 -8.31
N VAL A 82 0.42 -16.52 -9.20
CA VAL A 82 -0.95 -16.89 -8.80
C VAL A 82 -0.97 -18.26 -8.14
N ASP A 83 -0.35 -19.26 -8.77
CA ASP A 83 -0.28 -20.62 -8.22
C ASP A 83 0.37 -20.64 -6.81
N GLU A 84 1.45 -19.88 -6.63
CA GLU A 84 2.15 -19.78 -5.33
C GLU A 84 1.26 -19.10 -4.26
N ILE A 85 0.50 -18.07 -4.62
CA ILE A 85 -0.45 -17.40 -3.71
C ILE A 85 -1.63 -18.32 -3.35
N GLU A 86 -2.20 -19.01 -4.33
CA GLU A 86 -3.33 -19.92 -4.09
C GLU A 86 -2.92 -21.08 -3.18
N LEU A 87 -1.73 -21.63 -3.39
CA LEU A 87 -1.17 -22.67 -2.51
C LEU A 87 -0.97 -22.15 -1.08
N ASP A 88 -0.41 -20.95 -0.91
CA ASP A 88 -0.24 -20.34 0.42
C ASP A 88 -1.59 -20.11 1.13
N ILE A 89 -2.62 -19.70 0.39
CA ILE A 89 -3.98 -19.56 0.93
C ILE A 89 -4.54 -20.91 1.36
N GLU A 90 -4.38 -21.97 0.56
CA GLU A 90 -4.84 -23.32 0.87
C GLU A 90 -4.13 -23.88 2.11
N ASP A 91 -2.80 -23.81 2.15
CA ASP A 91 -1.96 -24.31 3.24
C ASP A 91 -2.27 -23.63 4.60
N ASN A 92 -2.77 -22.39 4.55
CA ASN A 92 -3.18 -21.61 5.72
C ASN A 92 -4.69 -21.61 5.97
N GLY A 93 -5.45 -22.50 5.31
CA GLY A 93 -6.89 -22.67 5.53
C GLY A 93 -7.69 -21.38 5.27
N GLY A 94 -7.32 -20.62 4.25
CA GLY A 94 -8.01 -19.39 3.85
C GLY A 94 -7.69 -18.18 4.73
N TYR A 95 -6.70 -18.24 5.62
CA TYR A 95 -6.35 -17.14 6.54
C TYR A 95 -7.52 -16.64 7.42
N GLY A 96 -8.48 -17.51 7.71
CA GLY A 96 -9.68 -17.18 8.48
C GLY A 96 -10.80 -16.53 7.66
N PHE A 97 -10.70 -16.53 6.33
CA PHE A 97 -11.78 -16.18 5.41
C PHE A 97 -12.42 -17.46 4.85
N GLU A 98 -13.74 -17.43 4.60
CA GLU A 98 -14.42 -18.49 3.87
C GLU A 98 -14.01 -18.42 2.38
N MET A 99 -13.58 -19.55 1.82
CA MET A 99 -13.30 -19.69 0.38
C MET A 99 -14.57 -19.96 -0.43
#